data_AF-A0A9E0ZK94-F1
#
_entry.id   AF-A0A9E0ZK94-F1
#
_cell.length_a   1.000
_cell.length_b   1.000
_cell.length_c   1.000
_cell.angle_alpha   90.00
_cell.angle_beta   90.00
_cell.angle_gamma   90.00
#
_symmetry.space_group_name_H-M   'P 1'
#
loop_
_entity.id
_entity.type
_entity.pdbx_description
1 polymer ?
#
loop_
_entity_poly.entity_id
_entity_poly.type
_entity_poly.pdbx_seq_one_letter_code
_entity_poly.pdbx_strand_id
1 'polypeptide(L)'
;MDGFEQVLAILRLQMKDFITALDPNYQLDKYHIKNNVAVFYINSKMSEVKCPYCGTLSSKVHSSYEREIQDLPMQNRKVILLVKTRKMFCSNCKCEKKTFSEYHPFVENNGKKTRRLVQNILFTSAQLSSVNAAKILKSNSIEIGKSNICSLLKRNAINCG
;
A
#
# COMPACT_ATOMS: atom_id res chain seq x y z
N MET A 1 -23.02 -10.60 -25.61
CA MET A 1 -21.65 -10.62 -25.06
C MET A 1 -21.22 -12.06 -25.07
N ASP A 2 -20.12 -12.41 -25.73
CA ASP A 2 -19.63 -13.80 -25.67
C ASP A 2 -19.18 -14.14 -24.24
N GLY A 3 -19.17 -15.43 -23.90
CA GLY A 3 -18.85 -15.90 -22.56
C GLY A 3 -17.41 -15.56 -22.10
N PHE A 4 -16.49 -15.29 -23.03
CA PHE A 4 -15.10 -14.94 -22.71
C PHE A 4 -14.98 -13.48 -22.27
N GLU A 5 -15.62 -12.55 -22.97
CA GLU A 5 -15.74 -11.15 -22.56
C GLU A 5 -16.44 -11.01 -21.20
N GLN A 6 -17.42 -11.88 -20.92
CA GLN A 6 -18.09 -11.90 -19.62
C GLN A 6 -17.16 -12.37 -18.48
N VAL A 7 -16.31 -13.38 -18.72
CA VAL A 7 -15.29 -13.83 -17.75
C VAL A 7 -14.23 -12.74 -17.52
N LEU A 8 -13.76 -12.08 -18.58
CA LEU A 8 -12.81 -10.96 -18.47
C LEU A 8 -13.41 -9.78 -17.70
N ALA A 9 -14.70 -9.47 -17.91
CA ALA A 9 -15.40 -8.44 -17.17
C ALA A 9 -15.50 -8.79 -15.67
N ILE A 10 -15.81 -10.04 -15.32
CA ILE A 10 -15.86 -10.52 -13.93
C ILE A 10 -14.49 -10.40 -13.26
N LEU A 11 -13.41 -10.85 -13.93
CA LEU A 11 -12.05 -10.72 -13.38
C LEU A 11 -11.65 -9.26 -13.18
N ARG A 12 -12.03 -8.36 -14.10
CA ARG A 12 -11.80 -6.91 -13.94
C ARG A 12 -12.57 -6.34 -12.74
N LEU A 13 -13.81 -6.76 -12.51
CA LEU A 13 -14.60 -6.33 -11.35
C LEU A 13 -13.95 -6.79 -10.04
N GLN A 14 -13.52 -8.05 -9.96
CA GLN A 14 -12.81 -8.56 -8.78
C GLN A 14 -11.55 -7.77 -8.44
N MET A 15 -10.76 -7.35 -9.44
CA MET A 15 -9.57 -6.53 -9.22
C MET A 15 -9.90 -5.11 -8.73
N LYS A 16 -11.01 -4.53 -9.17
CA LYS A 16 -11.49 -3.23 -8.68
C LYS A 16 -12.00 -3.32 -7.25
N ASP A 17 -12.71 -4.40 -6.93
CA ASP A 17 -13.21 -4.67 -5.57
C ASP A 17 -12.05 -4.87 -4.59
N PHE A 18 -10.99 -5.55 -5.02
CA PHE A 18 -9.76 -5.69 -4.24
C PHE A 18 -9.16 -4.33 -3.84
N ILE A 19 -9.08 -3.36 -4.76
CA ILE A 19 -8.57 -2.02 -4.46
C ILE A 19 -9.56 -1.21 -3.60
N THR A 20 -10.85 -1.32 -3.88
CA THR A 20 -11.89 -0.63 -3.09
C THR A 20 -11.95 -1.15 -1.65
N ALA A 21 -11.72 -2.45 -1.45
CA ALA A 21 -11.62 -3.07 -0.13
C ALA A 21 -10.32 -2.68 0.61
N LEU A 22 -9.26 -2.31 -0.11
CA LEU A 22 -8.06 -1.75 0.51
C LEU A 22 -8.32 -0.34 1.05
N ASP A 23 -8.94 0.52 0.23
CA ASP A 23 -9.47 1.82 0.64
C ASP A 23 -10.50 2.33 -0.40
N PRO A 24 -11.71 2.76 0.03
CA PRO A 24 -12.77 3.17 -0.88
C PRO A 24 -12.45 4.46 -1.67
N ASN A 25 -11.48 5.25 -1.23
CA ASN A 25 -11.00 6.44 -1.93
C ASN A 25 -9.94 6.13 -2.98
N TYR A 26 -9.60 4.85 -3.22
CA TYR A 26 -8.64 4.46 -4.26
C TYR A 26 -9.33 3.76 -5.42
N GLN A 27 -8.79 3.99 -6.61
CA GLN A 27 -9.24 3.34 -7.83
C GLN A 27 -8.09 2.62 -8.54
N LEU A 28 -8.45 1.59 -9.29
CA LEU A 28 -7.54 0.84 -10.15
C LEU A 28 -7.50 1.48 -11.53
N ASP A 29 -6.32 1.95 -11.95
CA ASP A 29 -6.11 2.47 -13.31
C ASP A 29 -5.85 1.32 -14.29
N LYS A 30 -4.90 0.44 -13.92
CA LYS A 30 -4.54 -0.75 -14.69
C LYS A 30 -3.83 -1.76 -13.80
N TYR A 31 -3.73 -2.99 -14.26
CA TYR A 31 -2.89 -3.99 -13.64
C TYR A 31 -2.25 -4.88 -14.70
N HIS A 32 -1.16 -5.55 -14.33
CA HIS A 32 -0.60 -6.64 -15.13
C HIS A 32 -0.01 -7.70 -14.20
N ILE A 33 0.17 -8.90 -14.74
CA ILE A 33 0.84 -10.00 -14.06
C ILE A 33 2.07 -10.37 -14.89
N LYS A 34 3.25 -10.36 -14.27
CA LYS A 34 4.51 -10.77 -14.89
C LYS A 34 5.40 -11.45 -13.86
N ASN A 35 6.07 -12.54 -14.23
CA ASN A 35 7.03 -13.25 -13.37
C ASN A 35 6.48 -13.57 -11.96
N ASN A 36 5.22 -14.04 -11.87
CA ASN A 36 4.52 -14.31 -10.61
C ASN A 36 4.32 -13.09 -9.68
N VAL A 37 4.38 -11.88 -10.24
CA VAL A 37 4.08 -10.62 -9.55
C VAL A 37 2.84 -9.99 -10.20
N ALA A 38 1.82 -9.71 -9.40
CA ALA A 38 0.67 -8.91 -9.79
C ALA A 38 0.94 -7.44 -9.40
N VAL A 39 1.00 -6.57 -10.40
CA VAL A 39 1.28 -5.14 -10.24
C VAL A 39 0.00 -4.35 -10.52
N PHE A 40 -0.44 -3.58 -9.53
CA PHE A 40 -1.64 -2.74 -9.59
C PHE A 40 -1.24 -1.27 -9.58
N TYR A 41 -1.69 -0.51 -10.57
CA TYR A 41 -1.51 0.94 -10.64
C TYR A 41 -2.75 1.60 -10.05
N ILE A 42 -2.58 2.32 -8.94
CA ILE A 42 -3.71 2.91 -8.21
C ILE A 42 -3.48 4.39 -7.93
N ASN A 43 -4.57 5.13 -7.84
CA ASN A 43 -4.55 6.53 -7.42
C ASN A 43 -5.75 6.86 -6.52
N SER A 44 -5.61 7.98 -5.81
CA SER A 44 -6.65 8.54 -4.96
C SER A 44 -7.72 9.24 -5.81
N LYS A 45 -8.99 8.95 -5.53
CA LYS A 45 -10.17 9.63 -6.06
C LYS A 45 -10.36 11.03 -5.44
N MET A 46 -9.67 11.33 -4.36
CA MET A 46 -9.86 12.59 -3.63
C MET A 46 -9.30 13.76 -4.44
N SER A 47 -10.14 14.75 -4.74
CA SER A 47 -9.72 16.00 -5.39
C SER A 47 -8.88 16.89 -4.46
N GLU A 48 -9.07 16.75 -3.15
CA GLU A 48 -8.38 17.52 -2.11
C GLU A 48 -7.75 16.59 -1.08
N VAL A 49 -6.63 17.02 -0.50
CA VAL A 49 -5.97 16.30 0.59
C VAL A 49 -5.63 17.23 1.74
N LYS A 50 -5.68 16.68 2.95
CA LYS A 50 -5.42 17.42 4.19
C LYS A 50 -3.92 17.63 4.38
N CYS A 51 -3.49 18.88 4.56
CA CYS A 51 -2.12 19.19 4.98
C CYS A 51 -1.87 18.57 6.37
N PRO A 52 -0.86 17.70 6.54
CA PRO A 52 -0.60 17.04 7.82
C PRO A 52 -0.08 18.02 8.89
N TYR A 53 0.38 19.20 8.51
CA TYR A 53 0.98 20.18 9.41
C TYR A 53 -0.02 21.19 9.97
N CYS A 54 -1.02 21.60 9.18
CA CYS A 54 -2.00 22.62 9.60
C CYS A 54 -3.46 22.20 9.41
N GLY A 55 -3.71 21.01 8.86
CA GLY A 55 -5.05 20.47 8.66
C GLY A 55 -5.86 21.10 7.51
N THR A 56 -5.33 22.10 6.81
CA THR A 56 -6.02 22.75 5.68
C THR A 56 -6.07 21.82 4.47
N LEU A 57 -7.24 21.74 3.83
CA LEU A 57 -7.41 21.04 2.56
C LEU A 57 -6.69 21.78 1.42
N SER A 58 -6.09 21.02 0.52
CA SER A 58 -5.49 21.56 -0.70
C SER A 58 -5.75 20.66 -1.89
N SER A 59 -6.08 21.27 -3.02
CA SER A 59 -6.17 20.69 -4.36
C SER A 59 -4.94 21.00 -5.23
N LYS A 60 -4.04 21.90 -4.80
CA LYS A 60 -2.94 22.39 -5.63
C LYS A 60 -1.78 21.39 -5.66
N VAL A 61 -1.65 20.66 -6.76
CA VAL A 61 -0.55 19.70 -6.97
C VAL A 61 0.73 20.45 -7.38
N HIS A 62 1.84 20.12 -6.72
CA HIS A 62 3.19 20.56 -7.10
C HIS A 62 3.85 19.57 -8.07
N SER A 63 3.77 18.28 -7.76
CA SER A 63 4.32 17.19 -8.56
C SER A 63 3.63 15.87 -8.18
N SER A 64 3.90 14.82 -8.93
CA SER A 64 3.46 13.46 -8.59
C SER A 64 4.59 12.47 -8.83
N TYR A 65 4.61 11.39 -8.06
CA TYR A 65 5.57 10.30 -8.19
C TYR A 65 4.89 8.97 -7.86
N GLU A 66 5.50 7.85 -8.24
CA GLU A 66 4.98 6.52 -7.92
C GLU A 66 5.69 5.95 -6.68
N ARG A 67 4.90 5.39 -5.75
CA ARG A 67 5.40 4.61 -4.62
C ARG A 67 5.14 3.13 -4.86
N GLU A 68 6.19 2.32 -4.78
CA GLU A 68 6.09 0.86 -4.75
C GLU A 68 5.80 0.38 -3.32
N ILE A 69 4.64 -0.25 -3.13
CA ILE A 69 4.19 -0.79 -1.85
C ILE A 69 3.82 -2.25 -2.04
N GLN A 70 4.46 -3.14 -1.30
CA GLN A 70 4.09 -4.54 -1.27
C GLN A 70 2.83 -4.75 -0.43
N ASP A 71 1.94 -5.60 -0.92
CA ASP A 71 0.72 -5.96 -0.22
C ASP A 71 0.64 -7.47 0.04
N LEU A 72 -0.43 -7.92 0.70
CA LEU A 72 -0.68 -9.35 0.90
C LEU A 72 -0.70 -10.10 -0.44
N PRO A 73 -0.11 -11.29 -0.50
CA PRO A 73 -0.13 -12.13 -1.69
C PRO A 73 -1.55 -12.45 -2.15
N MET A 74 -1.73 -12.58 -3.46
CA MET A 74 -3.00 -12.96 -4.07
C MET A 74 -2.77 -14.15 -5.00
N GLN A 75 -3.45 -15.28 -4.75
CA GLN A 75 -3.30 -16.52 -5.52
C GLN A 75 -1.82 -16.96 -5.65
N ASN A 76 -1.07 -16.96 -4.54
CA ASN A 76 0.37 -17.27 -4.50
C ASN A 76 1.27 -16.37 -5.37
N ARG A 77 0.78 -15.18 -5.75
CA ARG A 77 1.56 -14.14 -6.42
C ARG A 77 1.94 -13.04 -5.47
N LYS A 78 3.15 -12.51 -5.62
CA LYS A 78 3.54 -11.26 -4.96
C LYS A 78 2.64 -10.14 -5.46
N VAL A 79 2.07 -9.34 -4.57
CA VAL A 79 1.28 -8.16 -4.94
C VAL A 79 2.09 -6.89 -4.71
N ILE A 80 2.19 -6.08 -5.74
CA ILE A 80 2.79 -4.74 -5.70
C ILE A 80 1.74 -3.71 -6.09
N LEU A 81 1.56 -2.71 -5.24
CA LEU A 81 0.79 -1.50 -5.51
C LEU A 81 1.76 -0.41 -5.95
N LEU A 82 1.62 0.07 -7.18
CA LEU A 82 2.23 1.30 -7.67
C LEU A 82 1.23 2.43 -7.44
N VAL A 83 1.44 3.15 -6.34
CA VAL A 83 0.52 4.20 -5.89
C VAL A 83 1.01 5.54 -6.45
N LYS A 84 0.16 6.20 -7.26
CA LYS A 84 0.42 7.58 -7.67
C LYS A 84 0.25 8.50 -6.47
N THR A 85 1.36 9.01 -5.95
CA THR A 85 1.41 9.91 -4.80
C THR A 85 1.60 11.34 -5.27
N ARG A 86 0.72 12.25 -4.83
CA ARG A 86 0.84 13.67 -5.13
C ARG A 86 1.69 14.37 -4.06
N LYS A 87 2.61 15.24 -4.49
CA LYS A 87 3.19 16.30 -3.64
C LYS A 87 2.34 17.55 -3.86
N MET A 88 1.80 18.10 -2.79
CA MET A 88 0.87 19.23 -2.81
C MET A 88 1.55 20.50 -2.34
N PHE A 89 1.03 21.65 -2.78
CA PHE A 89 1.24 22.93 -2.12
C PHE A 89 0.20 23.12 -1.01
N CYS A 90 0.58 23.65 0.14
CA CYS A 90 -0.37 24.03 1.17
C CYS A 90 -1.07 25.34 0.81
N SER A 91 -2.40 25.35 0.80
CA SER A 91 -3.20 26.56 0.54
C SER A 91 -3.21 27.55 1.71
N ASN A 92 -2.78 27.13 2.91
CA ASN A 92 -2.69 28.01 4.07
C ASN A 92 -1.42 28.88 4.01
N CYS A 93 -1.60 30.19 3.82
CA CYS A 93 -0.51 31.17 3.78
C CYS A 93 0.31 31.21 5.09
N LYS A 94 -0.32 30.89 6.23
CA LYS A 94 0.32 30.86 7.56
C LYS A 94 1.01 29.52 7.88
N CYS A 95 0.85 28.48 7.04
CA CYS A 95 1.53 27.22 7.28
C CYS A 95 3.04 27.36 7.01
N GLU A 96 3.87 26.92 7.96
CA GLU A 96 5.34 26.89 7.81
C GLU A 96 5.77 25.94 6.67
N LYS A 97 5.05 24.83 6.50
CA LYS A 97 5.35 23.83 5.47
C LYS A 97 4.53 24.12 4.21
N LYS A 98 5.17 24.74 3.22
CA LYS A 98 4.53 25.12 1.95
C LYS A 98 4.22 23.94 1.03
N THR A 99 4.86 22.78 1.23
CA THR A 99 4.54 21.55 0.48
C THR A 99 4.43 20.35 1.41
N PHE A 100 3.62 19.37 1.02
CA PHE A 100 3.48 18.11 1.73
C PHE A 100 3.18 16.97 0.76
N SER A 101 3.52 15.73 1.13
CA SER A 101 3.14 14.55 0.35
C SER A 101 1.77 14.05 0.78
N GLU A 102 0.99 13.57 -0.19
CA GLU A 102 -0.28 12.91 0.05
C GLU A 102 -0.12 11.70 0.98
N TYR A 103 -1.02 11.60 1.94
CA TYR A 103 -1.08 10.50 2.90
C TYR A 103 -1.88 9.33 2.33
N HIS A 104 -1.42 8.11 2.63
CA HIS A 104 -2.05 6.87 2.19
C HIS A 104 -2.44 6.04 3.43
N PRO A 105 -3.73 5.86 3.74
CA PRO A 105 -4.20 5.26 5.00
C PRO A 105 -3.97 3.75 5.13
N PHE A 106 -3.53 3.07 4.08
CA PHE A 106 -3.20 1.65 4.12
C PHE A 106 -1.71 1.37 4.32
N VAL A 107 -0.85 2.39 4.42
CA VAL A 107 0.61 2.25 4.57
C VAL A 107 1.16 3.28 5.57
N GLU A 108 2.22 2.91 6.29
CA GLU A 108 2.93 3.88 7.12
C GLU A 108 3.56 5.00 6.28
N ASN A 109 3.84 6.15 6.92
CA ASN A 109 4.58 7.21 6.27
C ASN A 109 5.95 6.69 5.81
N ASN A 110 6.29 6.87 4.53
CA ASN A 110 7.46 6.27 3.86
C ASN A 110 7.55 4.73 3.92
N GLY A 111 6.50 4.03 4.37
CA GLY A 111 6.43 2.58 4.40
C GLY A 111 6.44 1.96 3.00
N LYS A 112 7.00 0.76 2.88
CA LYS A 112 7.07 -0.04 1.64
C LYS A 112 6.15 -1.27 1.66
N LYS A 113 5.36 -1.44 2.71
CA LYS A 113 4.47 -2.57 2.94
C LYS A 113 3.15 -2.06 3.50
N THR A 114 2.02 -2.57 3.04
CA THR A 114 0.71 -2.22 3.61
C THR A 114 0.66 -2.60 5.09
N ARG A 115 -0.16 -1.88 5.86
CA ARG A 115 -0.35 -2.16 7.30
C ARG A 115 -0.83 -3.59 7.53
N ARG A 116 -1.77 -4.08 6.70
CA ARG A 116 -2.25 -5.47 6.78
C ARG A 116 -1.14 -6.50 6.51
N LEU A 117 -0.21 -6.22 5.59
CA LEU A 117 0.95 -7.08 5.37
C LEU A 117 1.90 -7.05 6.57
N VAL A 118 2.17 -5.86 7.13
CA VAL A 118 2.98 -5.74 8.35
C VAL A 118 2.37 -6.52 9.51
N GLN A 119 1.06 -6.44 9.72
CA GLN A 119 0.36 -7.20 10.76
C GLN A 119 0.46 -8.72 10.55
N ASN A 120 0.31 -9.19 9.31
CA ASN A 120 0.51 -10.61 8.98
C ASN A 120 1.94 -11.07 9.33
N ILE A 121 2.95 -10.27 8.94
CA ILE A 121 4.36 -10.55 9.26
C ILE A 121 4.57 -10.65 10.78
N LEU A 122 4.03 -9.69 11.55
CA LEU A 122 4.16 -9.66 13.00
C LEU A 122 3.50 -10.88 13.64
N PHE A 123 2.29 -11.22 13.23
CA PHE A 123 1.55 -12.39 13.71
C PHE A 123 2.31 -13.69 13.46
N THR A 124 2.78 -13.93 12.23
CA THR A 124 3.60 -15.11 11.89
C THR A 124 4.91 -15.13 12.67
N SER A 125 5.52 -13.97 12.90
CA SER A 125 6.79 -13.87 13.62
C SER A 125 6.67 -14.03 15.12
N ALA A 126 5.48 -13.82 15.71
CA ALA A 126 5.22 -14.05 17.12
C ALA A 126 5.08 -15.55 17.46
N GLN A 127 4.70 -16.37 16.48
CA GLN A 127 4.44 -17.81 16.66
C GLN A 127 5.67 -18.68 16.38
N LEU A 128 6.70 -18.12 15.75
CA LEU A 128 7.82 -18.85 15.19
C LEU A 128 9.14 -18.15 15.53
N SER A 129 10.25 -18.88 15.45
CA SER A 129 11.56 -18.22 15.45
C SER A 129 11.68 -17.28 14.23
N SER A 130 12.44 -16.20 14.34
CA SER A 130 12.58 -15.23 13.23
C SER A 130 13.14 -15.85 11.94
N VAL A 131 13.86 -16.98 12.04
CA VAL A 131 14.36 -17.74 10.88
C VAL A 131 13.22 -18.52 10.21
N ASN A 132 12.41 -19.23 11.00
CA ASN A 132 11.28 -19.99 10.48
C ASN A 132 10.18 -19.06 9.93
N ALA A 133 9.91 -17.95 10.61
CA ALA A 133 9.00 -16.91 10.13
C ALA A 133 9.45 -16.38 8.76
N ALA A 134 10.73 -16.04 8.60
CA ALA A 134 11.25 -15.58 7.30
C ALA A 134 11.09 -16.64 6.19
N LYS A 135 11.28 -17.92 6.50
CA LYS A 135 11.12 -19.02 5.54
C LYS A 135 9.66 -19.16 5.09
N ILE A 136 8.71 -19.16 6.03
CA ILE A 136 7.27 -19.27 5.75
C ILE A 136 6.74 -18.04 5.02
N LEU A 137 7.19 -16.84 5.40
CA LEU A 137 6.77 -15.61 4.72
C LEU A 137 7.27 -15.61 3.26
N LYS A 138 8.52 -16.04 3.03
CA LYS A 138 9.06 -16.19 1.67
C LYS A 138 8.30 -17.22 0.83
N SER A 139 7.94 -18.38 1.39
CA SER A 139 7.14 -19.38 0.66
C SER A 139 5.75 -18.86 0.29
N ASN A 140 5.23 -17.89 1.05
CA ASN A 140 4.00 -17.18 0.75
C ASN A 140 4.23 -15.93 -0.12
N SER A 141 5.29 -15.83 -0.92
CA SER A 141 5.57 -14.66 -1.78
C SER A 141 5.74 -13.31 -1.04
N ILE A 142 6.07 -13.34 0.26
CA ILE A 142 6.39 -12.15 1.05
C ILE A 142 7.91 -12.00 1.17
N GLU A 143 8.47 -11.05 0.42
CA GLU A 143 9.89 -10.71 0.54
C GLU A 143 10.21 -9.96 1.84
N ILE A 144 10.78 -10.71 2.79
CA ILE A 144 11.33 -10.17 4.02
C ILE A 144 12.55 -10.97 4.50
N GLY A 145 13.53 -10.27 5.08
CA GLY A 145 14.71 -10.85 5.72
C GLY A 145 14.61 -10.80 7.24
N LYS A 146 15.41 -11.62 7.94
CA LYS A 146 15.45 -11.68 9.43
C LYS A 146 15.61 -10.30 10.07
N SER A 147 16.52 -9.46 9.57
CA SER A 147 16.78 -8.12 10.10
C SER A 147 15.56 -7.19 9.99
N ASN A 148 14.81 -7.28 8.89
CA ASN A 148 13.55 -6.56 8.71
C ASN A 148 12.48 -7.02 9.72
N ILE A 149 12.37 -8.33 9.98
CA ILE A 149 11.46 -8.88 11.00
C ILE A 149 11.83 -8.34 12.39
N CYS A 150 13.11 -8.43 12.78
CA CYS A 150 13.54 -7.93 14.10
C CYS A 150 13.31 -6.42 14.25
N SER A 151 13.53 -5.64 13.19
CA SER A 151 13.25 -4.19 13.20
C SER A 151 11.75 -3.89 13.35
N LEU A 152 10.90 -4.64 12.65
CA LEU A 152 9.44 -4.52 12.78
C LEU A 152 8.97 -4.90 14.18
N LEU A 153 9.47 -6.01 14.74
CA LEU A 153 9.15 -6.41 16.11
C LEU A 153 9.56 -5.34 17.12
N LYS A 154 10.81 -4.82 17.04
CA LYS A 154 11.28 -3.75 17.93
C LYS A 154 10.44 -2.49 17.85
N ARG A 155 10.11 -2.04 16.64
CA ARG A 155 9.29 -0.82 16.43
C ARG A 155 7.89 -0.97 17.00
N ASN A 156 7.31 -2.17 16.98
CA ASN A 156 5.95 -2.42 17.43
C ASN A 156 5.86 -2.93 18.88
N ALA A 157 6.96 -3.43 19.46
CA ALA A 157 7.03 -3.81 20.88
C ALA A 157 7.04 -2.59 21.82
N ILE A 158 7.52 -1.44 21.35
CA ILE A 158 7.53 -0.17 22.11
C ILE A 158 6.09 0.36 22.35
N ASN A 159 5.09 -0.14 21.62
CA ASN A 159 3.67 0.22 21.79
C ASN A 159 2.92 -0.71 22.76
N CYS A 160 3.62 -1.62 23.43
CA CYS A 160 3.11 -2.43 24.54
C CYS A 160 3.78 -1.96 25.84
N GLY A 161 3.46 -0.73 26.24
CA GLY A 161 3.87 -0.12 27.50
C GLY A 161 2.75 0.78 28.01
#